data_AF-A0A1J3HR48-F1
#
_entry.id   AF-A0A1J3HR48-F1
#
_cell.length_a   1.000
_cell.length_b   1.000
_cell.length_c   1.000
_cell.angle_alpha   90.00
_cell.angle_beta   90.00
_cell.angle_gamma   90.00
#
_symmetry.space_group_name_H-M   'P 1'
#
loop_
_entity.id
_entity.type
_entity.pdbx_description
1 polymer ?
#
loop_
_entity_poly.entity_id
_entity_poly.type
_entity_poly.pdbx_seq_one_letter_code
_entity_poly.pdbx_strand_id
1 'polypeptide(L)'
;PLERDEAFQGFSGTIKCEDPNPNLYTFVGNLEYDGQVHPLDPSQILLRDSKLRNTSYVYGVVIFTGHDTKVMQNSTKSPSKRSRIEKRMDK
;
A
#
# COMPACT_ATOMS: atom_id res chain seq x y z
N PRO A 1 16.63 20.67 2.87
CA PRO A 1 16.27 19.64 1.87
C PRO A 1 16.47 18.23 2.46
N LEU A 2 15.42 17.40 2.47
CA LEU A 2 15.42 16.02 2.98
C LEU A 2 16.11 15.05 1.99
N GLU A 3 17.33 15.38 1.55
CA GLU A 3 18.03 14.62 0.50
C GLU A 3 19.11 13.68 1.04
N ARG A 4 19.46 13.81 2.33
CA ARG A 4 20.47 13.00 3.00
C ARG A 4 19.86 12.19 4.14
N ASP A 5 20.43 11.01 4.40
CA ASP A 5 19.99 10.11 5.47
C ASP A 5 19.91 10.81 6.84
N GLU A 6 20.84 11.72 7.14
CA GLU A 6 20.86 12.42 8.44
C GLU A 6 19.65 13.34 8.63
N ALA A 7 19.05 13.82 7.53
CA ALA A 7 17.90 14.73 7.60
C ALA A 7 16.64 14.04 8.14
N PHE A 8 16.57 12.71 8.11
CA PHE A 8 15.42 11.94 8.61
C PHE A 8 15.49 11.63 10.11
N GLN A 9 16.63 11.83 10.78
CA GLN A 9 16.77 11.53 12.21
C GLN A 9 15.81 12.34 13.10
N GLY A 10 15.50 13.58 12.69
CA GLY A 10 14.54 14.45 13.36
C GLY A 10 13.19 14.55 12.65
N PHE A 11 12.96 13.77 11.60
CA PHE A 11 11.71 13.85 10.85
C PHE A 11 10.56 13.27 11.68
N SER A 12 9.56 14.11 11.95
CA SER A 12 8.34 13.72 12.66
C SER A 12 7.14 14.30 11.94
N GLY A 13 6.24 13.42 11.51
CA GLY A 13 4.99 13.77 10.86
C GLY A 13 3.93 12.69 11.11
N THR A 14 2.66 13.06 10.96
CA THR A 14 1.53 12.15 11.14
C THR A 14 0.80 11.98 9.81
N ILE A 15 0.57 10.74 9.39
CA ILE A 15 -0.28 10.45 8.22
C ILE A 15 -1.64 9.97 8.71
N LYS A 16 -2.70 10.63 8.24
CA LYS A 16 -4.09 10.18 8.40
C LYS A 16 -4.62 9.80 7.02
N CYS A 17 -5.13 8.59 6.85
CA CYS A 17 -5.61 8.11 5.56
C CYS A 17 -6.90 7.29 5.70
N GLU A 18 -7.48 6.93 4.56
CA GLU A 18 -8.57 5.97 4.47
C GLU A 18 -8.22 4.60 5.08
N ASP A 19 -9.26 3.83 5.43
CA ASP A 19 -9.12 2.45 5.90
C ASP A 19 -8.63 1.51 4.77
N PRO A 20 -8.00 0.37 5.13
CA PRO A 20 -7.64 -0.67 4.18
C PRO A 20 -8.81 -1.09 3.30
N ASN A 21 -8.63 -1.06 1.98
CA ASN A 21 -9.68 -1.38 1.00
C ASN A 21 -9.10 -1.96 -0.31
N PRO A 22 -9.91 -2.65 -1.14
CA PRO A 22 -9.42 -3.30 -2.36
C PRO A 22 -9.31 -2.38 -3.58
N ASN A 23 -9.60 -1.07 -3.46
CA ASN A 23 -9.59 -0.14 -4.58
C ASN A 23 -8.15 0.32 -4.88
N LEU A 24 -7.55 -0.24 -5.94
CA LEU A 24 -6.14 0.01 -6.29
C LEU A 24 -5.85 1.42 -6.81
N TYR A 25 -6.84 2.07 -7.44
CA TYR A 25 -6.66 3.35 -8.13
C TYR A 25 -7.12 4.56 -7.31
N THR A 26 -7.55 4.35 -6.07
CA THR A 26 -7.96 5.42 -5.15
C THR A 26 -7.09 5.37 -3.91
N PHE A 27 -6.77 6.55 -3.39
CA PHE A 27 -6.10 6.76 -2.13
C PHE A 27 -6.40 8.17 -1.68
N VAL A 28 -6.82 8.31 -0.42
CA VAL A 28 -7.09 9.59 0.20
C VAL A 28 -6.38 9.61 1.54
N GLY A 29 -5.47 10.56 1.70
CA GLY A 29 -4.80 10.80 2.98
C GLY A 29 -4.28 12.21 3.10
N ASN A 30 -3.78 12.53 4.28
CA ASN A 30 -3.16 13.80 4.61
C ASN A 30 -1.91 13.52 5.45
N LEU A 31 -0.79 14.12 5.05
CA LEU A 31 0.43 14.21 5.84
C LEU A 31 0.43 15.53 6.59
N GLU A 32 0.39 15.46 7.91
CA GLU A 32 0.60 16.57 8.83
C GLU A 32 2.09 16.64 9.19
N TYR A 33 2.78 17.66 8.67
CA TYR A 33 4.22 17.87 8.86
C TYR A 33 4.53 19.37 8.91
N ASP A 34 5.39 19.78 9.85
CA ASP A 34 5.83 21.18 10.02
C ASP A 34 4.67 22.20 10.12
N GLY A 35 3.59 21.82 10.80
CA GLY A 35 2.39 22.65 10.94
C GLY A 35 1.56 22.82 9.66
N GLN A 36 1.92 22.13 8.56
CA GLN A 36 1.22 22.14 7.29
C GLN A 36 0.55 20.80 7.01
N VAL A 37 -0.54 20.85 6.24
CA VAL A 37 -1.27 19.67 5.77
C VAL A 37 -0.99 19.49 4.28
N HIS A 38 -0.40 18.35 3.93
CA HIS A 38 -0.13 17.96 2.56
C HIS A 38 -1.09 16.83 2.17
N PRO A 39 -2.01 17.06 1.21
CA PRO A 39 -2.89 16.01 0.73
C PRO A 39 -2.08 14.93 0.00
N LEU A 40 -2.51 13.69 0.17
CA LEU A 40 -1.95 12.50 -0.48
C LEU A 40 -2.97 11.91 -1.44
N ASP A 41 -2.52 11.64 -2.65
CA ASP A 41 -3.31 11.06 -3.73
C ASP A 41 -2.70 9.72 -4.24
N PRO A 42 -3.37 8.98 -5.15
CA PRO A 42 -2.88 7.69 -5.64
C PRO A 42 -1.51 7.72 -6.33
N SER A 43 -1.05 8.87 -6.83
CA SER A 43 0.27 9.00 -7.46
C SER A 43 1.41 9.03 -6.44
N GLN A 44 1.10 9.26 -5.17
CA GLN A 44 2.06 9.39 -4.07
C GLN A 44 2.15 8.12 -3.21
N ILE A 45 1.45 7.04 -3.57
CA ILE A 45 1.52 5.73 -2.90
C ILE A 45 2.17 4.67 -3.79
N LEU A 46 3.06 3.89 -3.19
CA LEU A 46 3.64 2.71 -3.83
C LEU A 46 2.90 1.47 -3.34
N LEU A 47 2.23 0.77 -4.25
CA LEU A 47 1.50 -0.46 -3.91
C LEU A 47 2.47 -1.63 -3.72
N ARG A 48 2.07 -2.57 -2.87
CA ARG A 48 2.72 -3.89 -2.77
C ARG A 48 2.88 -4.53 -4.16
N ASP A 49 3.97 -5.27 -4.35
CA ASP A 49 4.34 -5.97 -5.60
C ASP A 49 4.67 -5.04 -6.79
N SER A 50 4.67 -3.71 -6.58
CA SER A 50 5.24 -2.75 -7.54
C SER A 50 6.76 -2.91 -7.62
N LYS A 51 7.32 -2.63 -8.80
CA LYS A 51 8.77 -2.63 -9.03
C LYS A 51 9.26 -1.23 -9.31
N LEU A 52 10.15 -0.73 -8.46
CA LEU A 52 10.83 0.54 -8.68
C LEU A 52 11.74 0.43 -9.91
N ARG A 53 11.68 1.41 -10.81
CA ARG A 53 12.48 1.48 -12.04
C ARG A 53 12.97 2.90 -12.25
N ASN A 54 14.11 3.04 -12.92
CA ASN A 54 14.68 4.33 -13.33
C ASN A 54 14.97 5.31 -12.18
N THR A 55 15.21 4.80 -10.97
CA THR A 55 15.73 5.56 -9.84
C THR A 55 16.56 4.63 -8.95
N SER A 56 17.58 5.17 -8.29
CA SER A 56 18.48 4.39 -7.42
C SER A 56 17.80 3.95 -6.13
N TYR A 57 17.00 4.83 -5.52
CA TYR A 57 16.30 4.59 -4.26
C TYR A 57 15.14 5.58 -4.08
N VAL A 58 14.33 5.35 -3.05
CA VAL A 58 13.30 6.28 -2.58
C VAL A 58 13.30 6.29 -1.05
N TYR A 59 12.93 7.41 -0.46
CA TYR A 59 12.50 7.46 0.95
C TYR A 59 10.98 7.37 0.98
N GLY A 60 10.46 6.57 1.90
CA GLY A 60 9.03 6.41 2.07
C GLY A 60 8.71 5.84 3.44
N VAL A 61 7.45 5.98 3.84
CA VAL A 61 6.91 5.38 5.06
C VAL A 61 5.91 4.30 4.69
N VAL A 62 5.88 3.23 5.47
CA VAL A 62 4.94 2.13 5.24
C VAL A 62 3.60 2.47 5.87
N ILE A 63 2.55 2.55 5.04
CA ILE A 63 1.17 2.87 5.49
C ILE A 63 0.40 1.59 5.82
N PHE A 64 0.37 0.62 4.91
CA PHE A 64 -0.32 -0.66 5.09
C PHE A 64 0.65 -1.84 5.00
N THR A 65 0.42 -2.88 5.79
CA THR A 65 1.24 -4.10 5.81
C THR A 65 0.38 -5.35 5.70
N GLY A 66 0.99 -6.48 5.32
CA GLY A 66 0.30 -7.78 5.29
C GLY A 66 -1.00 -7.79 4.48
N HIS A 67 -2.08 -8.24 5.12
CA HIS A 67 -3.41 -8.34 4.54
C HIS A 67 -4.11 -6.99 4.37
N ASP A 68 -3.60 -5.92 4.98
CA ASP A 68 -4.18 -4.57 4.86
C ASP A 68 -3.72 -3.87 3.58
N THR A 69 -2.67 -4.39 2.92
CA THR A 69 -2.25 -3.86 1.63
C THR A 69 -3.37 -4.00 0.59
N LYS A 70 -3.59 -2.96 -0.22
CA LYS A 70 -4.66 -2.93 -1.23
C LYS A 70 -4.63 -4.14 -2.18
N VAL A 71 -3.44 -4.60 -2.55
CA VAL A 71 -3.25 -5.80 -3.39
C VAL A 71 -3.76 -7.07 -2.69
N MET A 72 -3.50 -7.22 -1.40
CA MET A 72 -3.98 -8.37 -0.63
C MET A 72 -5.49 -8.27 -0.35
N GLN A 73 -6.04 -7.06 -0.15
CA GLN A 73 -7.48 -6.83 -0.07
C GLN A 73 -8.18 -7.15 -1.40
N ASN A 74 -7.54 -6.85 -2.54
CA ASN A 74 -8.05 -7.17 -3.87
C ASN A 74 -7.83 -8.66 -4.25
N SER A 75 -7.08 -9.41 -3.45
CA SER A 75 -6.80 -10.83 -3.72
C SER A 75 -8.03 -11.70 -3.45
N THR A 76 -8.25 -12.69 -4.31
CA THR A 76 -9.29 -13.70 -4.06
C THR A 76 -8.74 -14.74 -3.09
N LYS A 77 -9.51 -15.07 -2.05
CA LYS A 77 -9.17 -16.20 -1.16
C LYS A 77 -8.97 -17.46 -1.99
N SER A 78 -7.84 -18.13 -1.79
CA SER A 78 -7.49 -19.33 -2.54
C SER A 78 -8.61 -20.38 -2.45
N PRO A 79 -9.27 -20.73 -3.56
CA PRO A 79 -10.31 -21.75 -3.54
C PRO A 79 -9.69 -23.15 -3.55
N SER A 80 -10.43 -24.14 -3.04
CA SER A 80 -10.10 -25.53 -3.28
C SER A 80 -10.28 -25.86 -4.76
N LYS A 81 -9.17 -26.15 -5.45
CA LYS A 81 -9.16 -26.51 -6.87
C LYS A 81 -9.50 -28.00 -7.01
N ARG A 82 -10.79 -28.31 -7.11
CA ARG A 82 -11.31 -29.67 -7.34
C ARG A 82 -11.80 -29.86 -8.78
N SER A 83 -11.58 -31.06 -9.33
CA SER A 83 -11.99 -31.36 -10.70
C SER A 83 -13.52 -31.41 -10.81
N ARG A 84 -14.07 -31.20 -12.02
CA ARG A 84 -15.52 -31.30 -12.24
C ARG A 84 -16.04 -32.72 -12.01
N ILE A 85 -15.22 -33.74 -12.26
CA ILE A 85 -15.57 -35.16 -12.04
C ILE A 85 -15.60 -35.48 -10.55
N GLU A 86 -14.57 -35.08 -9.80
CA GLU A 86 -14.52 -35.22 -8.33
C GLU A 86 -15.76 -34.61 -7.66
N LYS A 87 -16.12 -33.36 -8.03
CA LYS A 87 -17.35 -32.71 -7.52
C LYS A 87 -18.65 -33.45 -7.88
N ARG A 88 -18.67 -34.27 -8.94
CA ARG A 88 -19.81 -35.09 -9.32
C ARG A 88 -19.82 -36.45 -8.62
N MET A 89 -18.66 -36.97 -8.21
CA MET A 89 -18.55 -38.21 -7.44
C MET A 89 -18.94 -38.01 -5.97
N ASP A 90 -18.72 -36.81 -5.42
CA ASP A 90 -19.10 -36.43 -4.04
C ASP A 90 -20.61 -36.10 -3.86
N LYS A 91 -21.44 -36.26 -4.90
CA LYS A 91 -22.87 -35.97 -4.85
C LYS A 91 -23.68 -37.26 -4.80
#